data_AF-A0A399NUD2-F1
#
_entry.id   AF-A0A399NUD2-F1
#
_cell.length_a   1.000
_cell.length_b   1.000
_cell.length_c   1.000
_cell.angle_alpha   90.00
_cell.angle_beta   90.00
_cell.angle_gamma   90.00
#
_symmetry.space_group_name_H-M   'P 1'
#
loop_
_entity.id
_entity.type
_entity.pdbx_description
1 polymer ?
#
loop_
_entity_poly.entity_id
_entity_poly.type
_entity_poly.pdbx_seq_one_letter_code
_entity_poly.pdbx_strand_id
1 'polypeptide(L)'
;MNDRADDIHEWDAAYVLGSLSATDRALFEAHLEGCDACMRSLAELSGLPGVLRMLPVEEAIALMDEPEAPAVPQPVAPAQDAPGHRVPRRG
;
A
#
# COMPACT_ATOMS: atom_id res chain seq x y z
N MET A 1 6.53 -12.25 8.46
CA MET A 1 6.02 -12.19 7.07
C MET A 1 4.65 -12.85 7.03
N ASN A 2 3.68 -12.23 7.70
CA ASN A 2 2.23 -12.41 7.49
C ASN A 2 1.44 -11.32 8.23
N ASP A 3 2.11 -10.50 9.04
CA ASP A 3 1.50 -9.43 9.82
C ASP A 3 0.84 -8.33 8.95
N ARG A 4 1.20 -8.22 7.66
CA ARG A 4 0.57 -7.32 6.67
C ARG A 4 -0.65 -7.94 5.98
N ALA A 5 -0.74 -9.27 5.96
CA ALA A 5 -1.92 -9.95 5.43
C ALA A 5 -3.11 -9.84 6.40
N ASP A 6 -2.88 -9.49 7.68
CA ASP A 6 -3.94 -9.45 8.67
C ASP A 6 -4.77 -8.13 8.67
N ASP A 7 -4.30 -7.06 8.00
CA ASP A 7 -5.07 -5.81 7.88
C ASP A 7 -5.78 -5.70 6.51
N ILE A 8 -7.06 -6.09 6.49
CA ILE A 8 -7.92 -6.04 5.30
C ILE A 8 -8.02 -4.62 4.71
N HIS A 9 -7.77 -3.55 5.47
CA HIS A 9 -7.81 -2.18 4.97
C HIS A 9 -6.62 -1.82 4.07
N GLU A 10 -5.53 -2.59 4.09
CA GLU A 10 -4.33 -2.36 3.28
C GLU A 10 -4.33 -3.16 1.95
N TRP A 11 -5.44 -3.83 1.63
CA TRP A 11 -5.53 -4.75 0.49
C TRP A 11 -5.98 -4.07 -0.81
N ASP A 12 -6.34 -2.79 -0.78
CA ASP A 12 -6.87 -2.03 -1.91
C ASP A 12 -5.98 -2.07 -3.17
N ALA A 13 -4.68 -1.83 -3.05
CA ALA A 13 -3.73 -1.87 -4.14
C ALA A 13 -3.56 -3.29 -4.70
N ALA A 14 -3.47 -4.30 -3.82
CA ALA A 14 -3.37 -5.70 -4.22
C ALA A 14 -4.64 -6.18 -4.93
N TYR A 15 -5.82 -5.71 -4.49
CA TYR A 15 -7.10 -5.98 -5.15
C TYR A 15 -7.13 -5.37 -6.55
N VAL A 16 -6.81 -4.08 -6.68
CA VAL A 16 -6.81 -3.34 -7.95
C VAL A 16 -5.82 -3.92 -8.96
N LEU A 17 -4.65 -4.34 -8.50
CA LEU A 17 -3.61 -4.95 -9.33
C LEU A 17 -3.82 -6.47 -9.54
N GLY A 18 -4.87 -7.06 -8.97
CA GLY A 18 -5.20 -8.48 -9.13
C GLY A 18 -4.18 -9.44 -8.49
N SER A 19 -3.47 -8.99 -7.46
CA SER A 19 -2.42 -9.76 -6.76
C SER A 19 -2.93 -10.56 -5.57
N LEU A 20 -4.20 -10.38 -5.15
CA LEU A 20 -4.81 -11.17 -4.09
C LEU A 20 -5.05 -12.63 -4.52
N SER A 21 -4.96 -13.56 -3.56
CA SER A 21 -5.46 -14.92 -3.76
C SER A 21 -6.99 -14.91 -3.98
N ALA A 22 -7.53 -16.00 -4.51
CA ALA A 22 -8.99 -16.11 -4.69
C ALA A 22 -9.76 -16.00 -3.36
N THR A 23 -9.19 -16.54 -2.29
CA THR A 23 -9.77 -16.47 -0.93
C THR A 23 -9.74 -15.05 -0.39
N ASP A 24 -8.58 -14.38 -0.47
CA ASP A 24 -8.44 -13.00 0.03
C ASP A 24 -9.31 -12.04 -0.76
N ARG A 25 -9.41 -12.22 -2.08
CA ARG A 25 -10.32 -11.41 -2.90
C ARG A 25 -11.77 -11.51 -2.44
N ALA A 26 -12.27 -12.72 -2.17
CA ALA A 26 -13.63 -12.92 -1.69
C ALA A 26 -13.86 -12.27 -0.31
N LEU A 27 -12.88 -12.35 0.58
CA LEU A 27 -12.94 -11.69 1.89
C LEU A 27 -12.97 -10.16 1.76
N PHE A 28 -12.14 -9.60 0.87
CA PHE A 28 -12.12 -8.17 0.61
C PHE A 28 -13.44 -7.69 0.00
N GLU A 29 -14.00 -8.41 -0.97
CA GLU A 29 -15.28 -8.08 -1.59
C GLU A 29 -16.42 -8.05 -0.58
N ALA A 30 -16.47 -9.01 0.35
CA ALA A 30 -17.43 -8.99 1.45
C ALA A 30 -17.23 -7.79 2.39
N HIS A 31 -15.98 -7.36 2.62
CA HIS A 31 -15.68 -6.17 3.41
C HIS A 31 -16.13 -4.87 2.72
N LEU A 32 -16.00 -4.78 1.39
CA LEU A 32 -16.41 -3.61 0.61
C LEU A 32 -17.91 -3.31 0.70
N GLU A 33 -18.75 -4.31 0.94
CA GLU A 33 -20.20 -4.12 1.14
C GLU A 33 -20.53 -3.23 2.34
N GLY A 34 -19.62 -3.13 3.33
CA GLY A 34 -19.85 -2.39 4.57
C GLY A 34 -18.83 -1.28 4.87
N CYS A 35 -17.85 -1.02 4.00
CA CYS A 35 -16.76 -0.08 4.28
C CYS A 35 -16.58 0.99 3.21
N ASP A 36 -17.21 2.16 3.44
CA ASP A 36 -17.08 3.33 2.56
C ASP A 36 -15.63 3.84 2.41
N ALA A 37 -14.80 3.64 3.44
CA ALA A 37 -13.39 4.03 3.39
C ALA A 37 -12.60 3.22 2.35
N CYS A 38 -12.77 1.89 2.35
CA CYS A 38 -12.13 1.01 1.37
C CYS A 38 -12.70 1.21 -0.04
N MET A 39 -14.01 1.43 -0.17
CA MET A 39 -14.63 1.80 -1.45
C MET A 39 -14.07 3.11 -2.02
N ARG A 40 -13.81 4.11 -1.17
CA ARG A 40 -13.15 5.36 -1.57
C ARG A 40 -11.72 5.11 -2.01
N SER A 41 -10.96 4.30 -1.27
CA SER A 41 -9.59 3.96 -1.65
C SER A 41 -9.51 3.28 -3.02
N LEU A 42 -10.44 2.36 -3.31
CA LEU A 42 -10.55 1.75 -4.65
C LEU A 42 -10.82 2.78 -5.75
N ALA A 43 -11.66 3.78 -5.49
CA ALA A 43 -11.93 4.84 -6.46
C ALA A 43 -10.67 5.66 -6.78
N GLU A 44 -9.85 5.96 -5.77
CA GLU A 44 -8.58 6.67 -5.91
C GLU A 44 -7.56 5.88 -6.75
N LEU A 45 -7.55 4.55 -6.62
CA LEU A 45 -6.61 3.66 -7.32
C LEU A 45 -7.11 3.17 -8.70
N SER A 46 -8.39 3.35 -9.02
CA SER A 46 -9.05 2.77 -10.21
C SER A 46 -8.38 3.08 -11.56
N GLY A 47 -7.67 4.22 -11.66
CA GLY A 47 -6.93 4.60 -12.87
C GLY A 47 -5.57 3.92 -13.03
N LEU A 48 -4.97 3.40 -11.95
CA LEU A 48 -3.59 2.90 -11.95
C LEU A 48 -3.36 1.72 -12.90
N PRO A 49 -4.21 0.68 -12.95
CA PRO A 49 -4.01 -0.42 -13.91
C PRO A 49 -3.97 0.07 -15.35
N GLY A 50 -4.78 1.10 -15.66
CA GLY A 50 -4.85 1.72 -16.97
C GLY A 50 -3.60 2.50 -17.35
N VAL A 51 -2.90 3.09 -16.39
CA VAL A 51 -1.61 3.78 -16.60
C VAL A 51 -0.48 2.76 -16.71
N LEU A 52 -0.46 1.75 -15.84
CA LEU A 52 0.59 0.73 -15.83
C LEU A 52 0.63 -0.09 -17.12
N ARG A 53 -0.53 -0.39 -17.74
CA ARG A 53 -0.58 -1.09 -19.04
C ARG A 53 0.04 -0.31 -20.20
N MET A 54 0.31 1.00 -20.03
CA MET A 54 0.96 1.82 -21.06
C MET A 54 2.47 1.54 -21.14
N LEU A 55 3.05 0.93 -20.11
CA LEU A 55 4.44 0.51 -20.11
C LEU A 55 4.58 -0.84 -20.83
N PRO A 56 5.35 -0.92 -21.93
CA PRO A 56 5.64 -2.20 -22.58
C PRO A 56 6.32 -3.17 -21.60
N VAL A 57 6.01 -4.46 -21.73
CA VAL A 57 6.51 -5.48 -20.80
C VAL A 57 8.03 -5.59 -20.85
N GLU A 58 8.62 -5.45 -22.04
CA GLU A 58 10.07 -5.50 -22.24
C GLU A 58 10.78 -4.34 -21.52
N GLU A 59 10.19 -3.14 -21.55
CA GLU A 59 10.70 -1.98 -20.80
C GLU A 59 10.53 -2.18 -19.29
N ALA A 60 9.39 -2.72 -18.85
CA ALA A 60 9.15 -3.04 -17.45
C ALA A 60 10.15 -4.06 -16.91
N ILE A 61 10.53 -5.08 -17.71
CA ILE A 61 11.56 -6.06 -17.34
C ILE A 61 12.93 -5.39 -17.26
N ALA A 62 13.29 -4.54 -18.23
CA ALA A 62 14.56 -3.82 -18.22
C ALA A 62 14.75 -2.91 -16.98
N LEU A 63 13.65 -2.40 -16.41
CA LEU A 63 13.64 -1.64 -15.15
C LEU A 63 13.91 -2.51 -13.90
N MET A 64 13.71 -3.82 -13.96
CA MET A 64 13.94 -4.72 -12.82
C MET A 64 15.44 -5.03 -12.62
N ASP A 65 16.27 -4.81 -13.64
CA ASP A 65 17.71 -5.08 -13.66
C ASP A 65 18.55 -3.82 -13.34
N GLU A 66 18.12 -2.94 -12.44
CA GLU A 66 18.90 -1.72 -12.10
C GLU A 66 20.36 -2.07 -11.74
N PRO A 67 21.37 -1.53 -12.45
CA PRO A 67 22.72 -1.46 -11.91
C PRO A 67 22.69 -0.50 -10.71
N GLU A 68 23.24 -0.93 -9.57
CA GLU A 68 23.37 -0.16 -8.32
C GLU A 68 23.47 1.35 -8.59
N ALA A 69 22.38 2.08 -8.35
CA ALA A 69 22.40 3.52 -8.48
C ALA A 69 23.45 4.08 -7.49
N PRO A 70 24.33 5.02 -7.91
CA PRO A 70 25.27 5.62 -6.98
C PRO A 70 24.47 6.25 -5.84
N ALA A 71 24.78 5.85 -4.60
CA ALA A 71 24.07 6.27 -3.40
C ALA A 71 23.88 7.79 -3.40
N VAL A 72 22.64 8.23 -3.62
CA VAL A 72 22.26 9.63 -3.46
C VAL A 72 22.29 9.88 -1.95
N PRO A 73 23.13 10.80 -1.42
CA PRO A 73 23.18 11.03 0.01
C PRO A 73 21.82 11.54 0.49
N GLN A 74 21.15 10.71 1.29
CA GLN A 74 19.82 11.00 1.81
C GLN A 74 19.95 12.12 2.85
N PRO A 75 19.20 13.22 2.76
CA PRO A 75 19.15 14.20 3.84
C PRO A 75 18.61 13.50 5.10
N VAL A 76 19.40 13.50 6.17
CA VAL A 76 18.96 12.99 7.47
C VAL A 76 17.76 13.81 7.95
N ALA A 77 16.58 13.19 7.99
CA ALA A 77 15.41 13.82 8.59
C ALA A 77 15.69 14.04 10.09
N PRO A 78 15.39 15.24 10.65
CA PRO A 78 15.55 15.47 12.08
C PRO A 78 14.60 14.56 12.86
N ALA A 79 15.09 14.03 13.98
CA ALA A 79 14.33 13.19 14.89
C ALA A 79 13.06 13.93 15.35
N GLN A 80 11.91 13.32 15.10
CA GLN A 80 10.62 13.84 15.52
C GLN A 80 10.45 13.56 17.02
N ASP A 81 10.53 14.60 17.85
CA ASP A 81 10.22 14.52 19.28
C ASP A 81 8.75 14.12 19.46
N ALA A 82 8.50 12.96 20.05
CA ALA A 82 7.14 12.46 20.32
C ALA A 82 6.49 13.26 21.48
N PRO A 83 5.25 13.77 21.34
CA PRO A 83 4.56 14.39 22.45
C PRO A 83 4.24 13.36 23.54
N GLY A 84 4.77 13.59 24.75
CA GLY A 84 4.58 12.73 25.91
C GLY A 84 3.11 12.51 26.28
N HIS A 85 2.75 11.25 26.46
CA HIS A 85 1.46 10.82 26.99
C HIS A 85 1.29 11.32 28.45
N ARG A 86 0.41 12.30 28.68
CA ARG A 86 0.03 12.71 30.04
C ARG A 86 -0.81 11.62 30.69
N VAL A 87 -0.26 11.01 31.74
CA VAL A 87 -0.99 10.13 32.64
C VAL A 87 -1.95 10.98 33.51
N PRO A 88 -3.25 10.65 33.62
CA PRO A 88 -4.15 11.32 34.56
C PRO A 88 -3.85 10.88 36.00
N ARG A 89 -3.75 11.83 36.93
CA ARG A 89 -3.65 11.57 38.37
C ARG A 89 -5.03 11.22 38.92
N ARG A 90 -5.14 10.06 39.58
CA ARG A 90 -6.25 9.74 40.48
C ARG A 90 -5.90 10.26 41.89
N GLY A 91 -6.84 10.98 42.50
CA GLY A 91 -6.79 11.43 43.89
C GLY A 91 -7.14 10.34 44.89
#